data_AF-A0A091S5X7-F1
#
_entry.id   AF-A0A091S5X7-F1
#
_cell.length_a   1.000
_cell.length_b   1.000
_cell.length_c   1.000
_cell.angle_alpha   90.00
_cell.angle_beta   90.00
_cell.angle_gamma   90.00
#
_symmetry.space_group_name_H-M   'P 1'
#
loop_
_entity.id
_entity.type
_entity.pdbx_description
1 polymer ?
#
loop_
_entity_poly.entity_id
_entity_poly.type
_entity_poly.pdbx_seq_one_letter_code
_entity_poly.pdbx_strand_id
1 'polypeptide(L)' 'GKPDFDHLLQKFGEAVVPVANCDVKEYNSNPKEQLPFKEYIKYWKEYIKNGYRSSRGCLYLKDWHLSR' A
#
# COMPACT_ATOMS: atom_id res chain seq x y z
N GLY A 1 -9.05 -14.58 5.26
CA GLY A 1 -8.96 -14.79 3.81
C GLY A 1 -7.87 -13.91 3.23
N LYS A 2 -7.32 -14.26 2.06
CA LYS A 2 -6.36 -13.42 1.33
C LYS A 2 -7.11 -12.58 0.30
N PRO A 3 -6.79 -11.27 0.12
CA PRO A 3 -7.40 -10.47 -0.94
C PRO A 3 -7.11 -11.05 -2.32
N ASP A 4 -8.08 -10.96 -3.23
CA ASP A 4 -7.86 -11.22 -4.65
C ASP A 4 -7.17 -10.01 -5.27
N PHE A 5 -5.84 -10.10 -5.41
CA PHE A 5 -5.05 -9.02 -5.96
C PHE A 5 -5.34 -8.76 -7.44
N ASP A 6 -5.70 -9.78 -8.21
CA ASP A 6 -5.89 -9.62 -9.64
C ASP A 6 -7.23 -8.92 -9.91
N HIS A 7 -8.27 -9.27 -9.16
CA HIS A 7 -9.53 -8.53 -9.16
C HIS A 7 -9.36 -7.07 -8.75
N LEU A 8 -8.58 -6.82 -7.68
CA LEU A 8 -8.32 -5.46 -7.19
C LEU A 8 -7.51 -4.64 -8.19
N LEU A 9 -6.50 -5.23 -8.82
CA LEU A 9 -5.69 -4.58 -9.87
C LEU A 9 -6.52 -4.25 -11.10
N GLN A 10 -7.41 -5.16 -11.53
CA GLN A 10 -8.30 -4.93 -12.66
C GLN A 10 -9.23 -3.73 -12.41
N LYS A 11 -9.78 -3.62 -11.19
CA LYS A 11 -10.70 -2.54 -10.84
C LYS A 11 -10.00 -1.21 -10.54
N PHE A 12 -8.89 -1.24 -9.81
CA PHE A 12 -8.29 -0.06 -9.18
C PHE A 12 -6.82 0.15 -9.52
N GLY A 13 -6.22 -0.60 -10.44
CA GLY A 13 -4.77 -0.58 -10.70
C GLY A 13 -4.19 0.82 -10.96
N GLU A 14 -4.95 1.67 -11.65
CA GLU A 14 -4.56 3.06 -11.97
C GLU A 14 -5.01 4.09 -10.92
N ALA A 15 -5.75 3.69 -9.88
CA ALA A 15 -6.14 4.61 -8.82
C ALA A 15 -4.91 5.11 -8.06
N VAL A 16 -4.86 6.41 -7.79
CA VAL A 16 -3.84 6.99 -6.93
C VAL A 16 -4.32 6.90 -5.48
N VAL A 17 -3.53 6.24 -4.64
CA VAL A 17 -3.93 5.87 -3.28
C VAL A 17 -2.98 6.45 -2.24
N PRO A 18 -3.51 6.86 -1.07
CA PRO A 18 -2.71 7.30 0.05
C PRO A 18 -2.05 6.10 0.75
N VAL A 19 -0.72 6.09 0.74
CA VAL A 19 0.12 5.07 1.39
C VAL A 19 0.94 5.73 2.48
N ALA A 20 0.96 5.16 3.67
CA ALA A 20 1.78 5.64 4.78
C ALA A 20 2.80 4.58 5.19
N ASN A 21 3.97 5.02 5.66
CA ASN A 21 4.94 4.14 6.30
C ASN A 21 4.73 4.16 7.82
N CYS A 22 4.42 2.99 8.39
CA CYS A 22 4.21 2.82 9.83
C CYS A 22 5.47 3.17 10.65
N ASP A 23 6.65 3.00 10.06
CA ASP A 23 7.93 3.21 10.73
C ASP A 23 8.32 4.69 10.83
N VAL A 24 7.67 5.58 10.07
CA VAL A 24 7.95 7.01 10.04
C VAL A 24 6.86 7.77 10.79
N LYS A 25 7.24 8.54 11.81
CA LYS A 25 6.35 9.45 12.53
C LYS A 25 6.86 10.88 12.41
N GLU A 26 6.02 11.76 11.90
CA GLU A 26 6.23 13.20 11.86
C GLU A 26 5.08 13.87 12.61
N TYR A 27 5.39 14.66 13.65
CA TYR A 27 4.38 15.37 14.45
C TYR A 27 3.21 14.47 14.91
N ASN A 28 3.52 13.27 15.41
CA ASN A 28 2.57 12.23 15.84
C ASN A 28 1.69 11.63 14.71
N SER A 29 2.01 11.87 13.44
CA SER A 29 1.31 11.32 12.29
C SER A 29 2.25 10.50 11.40
N ASN A 30 1.74 9.44 10.76
CA ASN A 30 2.46 8.85 9.63
C ASN A 30 2.19 9.71 8.38
N PRO A 31 3.21 10.34 7.77
CA PRO A 31 3.05 11.06 6.52
C PRO A 31 2.57 10.10 5.43
N LYS A 32 1.74 10.62 4.52
CA LYS A 32 1.17 9.85 3.41
C LYS A 32 1.83 10.27 2.12
N GLU A 33 2.26 9.30 1.32
CA GLU A 33 2.63 9.48 -0.07
C GLU A 33 1.49 9.01 -0.98
N GLN A 34 1.37 9.64 -2.15
CA GLN A 34 0.40 9.25 -3.17
C GLN A 34 1.09 8.32 -4.16
N LEU A 35 0.60 7.09 -4.29
CA LEU A 35 1.15 6.08 -5.18
C LEU A 35 0.06 5.45 -6.05
N PRO A 36 0.35 5.01 -7.29
CA PRO A 36 -0.55 4.12 -8.01
C PRO A 36 -0.82 2.84 -7.22
N PHE A 37 -2.07 2.41 -7.13
CA PHE A 37 -2.47 1.22 -6.38
C PHE A 37 -1.72 -0.03 -6.86
N LYS A 38 -1.44 -0.13 -8.16
CA LYS A 38 -0.61 -1.21 -8.71
C LYS A 38 0.79 -1.29 -8.09
N GLU A 39 1.41 -0.16 -7.78
CA GLU A 39 2.72 -0.11 -7.11
C GLU A 39 2.62 -0.55 -5.64
N TYR A 40 1.54 -0.18 -4.95
CA TYR A 40 1.28 -0.68 -3.60
C TYR A 40 1.08 -2.20 -3.57
N ILE A 41 0.30 -2.76 -4.50
CA ILE A 41 0.10 -4.21 -4.60
C ILE A 41 1.42 -4.93 -4.95
N LYS A 42 2.26 -4.35 -5.81
CA LYS A 42 3.60 -4.87 -6.10
C LYS A 42 4.44 -4.93 -4.82
N TYR A 43 4.50 -3.83 -4.07
CA TYR A 43 5.16 -3.79 -2.75
C TYR A 43 4.59 -4.88 -1.83
N TRP A 44 3.28 -5.01 -1.72
CA TRP A 44 2.66 -5.94 -0.78
C TRP A 44 2.97 -7.40 -1.14
N LYS A 45 2.95 -7.74 -2.44
CA LYS A 45 3.37 -9.06 -2.94
C LYS A 45 4.83 -9.36 -2.59
N GLU A 46 5.73 -8.40 -2.79
CA GLU A 46 7.17 -8.52 -2.43
C GLU A 46 7.36 -8.63 -0.92
N TYR A 47 6.65 -7.83 -0.12
CA TYR A 47 6.70 -7.82 1.33
C TYR A 47 6.30 -9.19 1.92
N ILE A 48 5.20 -9.78 1.43
CA ILE A 48 4.77 -11.14 1.82
C ILE A 48 5.84 -12.17 1.43
N LYS A 49 6.36 -12.09 0.20
CA LYS A 49 7.38 -13.04 -0.30
C LYS A 49 8.67 -13.01 0.52
N ASN A 50 9.04 -11.83 1.03
CA ASN A 50 10.27 -11.62 1.80
C ASN A 50 10.09 -11.84 3.31
N GLY A 51 8.99 -12.47 3.75
CA GLY A 51 8.74 -12.75 5.16
C GLY A 51 8.46 -11.49 5.97
N TYR A 52 7.70 -10.55 5.40
CA TYR A 52 7.28 -9.29 6.02
C TYR A 52 8.46 -8.38 6.37
N ARG A 53 9.46 -8.33 5.47
CA ARG A 53 10.62 -7.43 5.54
C ARG A 53 10.72 -6.60 4.27
N SER A 54 10.99 -5.30 4.42
CA SER A 54 11.21 -4.39 3.30
C SER A 54 12.12 -3.24 3.72
N SER A 55 13.02 -2.82 2.82
CA SER A 55 13.81 -1.59 2.97
C SER A 55 12.96 -0.32 2.88
N ARG A 56 11.76 -0.42 2.29
CA ARG A 56 10.78 0.68 2.24
C ARG A 56 9.99 0.85 3.54
N GLY A 57 10.23 0.01 4.54
CA GLY A 57 9.45 -0.04 5.78
C GLY A 57 8.11 -0.77 5.63
N CYS A 58 7.27 -0.67 6.65
CA CYS A 58 5.92 -1.24 6.69
C CYS A 58 4.89 -0.25 6.12
N LEU A 59 4.56 -0.40 4.83
CA LEU A 59 3.61 0.45 4.13
C LEU A 59 2.17 -0.06 4.27
N TYR A 60 1.22 0.85 4.43
CA TYR A 60 -0.20 0.53 4.48
C TYR A 60 -1.05 1.61 3.79
N LEU A 61 -2.21 1.20 3.26
CA LEU A 61 -3.21 2.13 2.72
C LEU A 61 -3.90 2.87 3.87
N LYS A 62 -3.94 4.19 3.82
CA LYS A 62 -4.49 5.01 4.90
C LYS A 62 -5.63 5.90 4.41
N ASP A 63 -6.83 5.68 4.94
CA ASP A 63 -8.05 6.42 4.59
C ASP A 63 -8.44 6.28 3.11
N TRP A 64 -8.13 5.13 2.48
CA TRP A 64 -8.57 4.83 1.12
C TRP A 64 -9.90 4.06 1.14
N HIS A 65 -10.91 4.62 0.48
CA HIS A 65 -12.28 4.08 0.49
C HIS A 65 -12.63 3.30 -0.78
N LEU A 66 -11.63 2.73 -1.48
CA LEU A 66 -11.82 2.03 -2.76
C LEU A 66 -12.53 2.91 -3.82
N SER A 67 -12.35 4.24 -3.74
CA SER A 67 -12.84 5.17 -4.74
C SER A 67 -11.91 5.18 -5.96
N ARG A 68 -12.51 5.30 -7.15
CA ARG A 68 -11.82 5.43 -8.43
C ARG A 68 -11.52 6.88 -8.77
#